data_AF-A0A5B9VV13-F1
#
_entry.id   AF-A0A5B9VV13-F1
#
_cell.length_a   1.000
_cell.length_b   1.000
_cell.length_c   1.000
_cell.angle_alpha   90.00
_cell.angle_beta   90.00
_cell.angle_gamma   90.00
#
_symmetry.space_group_name_H-M   'P 1'
#
loop_
_entity.id
_entity.type
_entity.pdbx_description
1 polymer ?
#
loop_
_entity_poly.entity_id
_entity_poly.type
_entity_poly.pdbx_seq_one_letter_code
_entity_poly.pdbx_strand_id
1 'polypeptide(L)'
;MGWQRRGNTLYYYAPRREGGRVRNRYFGRGPEAEALARQADAARRERDHVAGLKRLLGCPDALVEELAGGADRLLEVTLLVSGYHRRDRRWRPRHVRHADVPAR
;
A
#
# COMPACT_ATOMS: atom_id res chain seq x y z
N MET A 1 7.54 -20.38 10.63
CA MET A 1 8.79 -21.14 10.89
C MET A 1 9.24 -20.77 12.29
N GLY A 2 9.82 -21.69 13.06
CA GLY A 2 10.24 -21.40 14.43
C GLY A 2 10.72 -22.63 15.19
N TRP A 3 11.13 -22.41 16.43
CA TRP A 3 11.53 -23.50 17.34
C TRP A 3 10.31 -24.16 17.97
N GLN A 4 10.27 -25.49 17.95
CA GLN A 4 9.24 -26.31 18.58
C GLN A 4 9.90 -27.35 19.48
N ARG A 5 9.48 -27.44 20.74
CA ARG A 5 9.94 -28.48 21.66
C ARG A 5 9.05 -29.72 21.54
N ARG A 6 9.64 -30.89 21.33
CA ARG A 6 8.99 -32.21 21.37
C ARG A 6 9.79 -33.13 22.29
N GLY A 7 9.21 -33.50 23.42
CA GLY A 7 9.93 -34.19 24.49
C GLY A 7 11.10 -33.34 25.00
N ASN A 8 12.28 -33.96 25.14
CA ASN A 8 13.50 -33.26 25.56
C ASN A 8 14.25 -32.57 24.40
N THR A 9 13.67 -32.60 23.18
CA THR A 9 14.34 -32.09 21.98
C THR A 9 13.67 -30.86 21.40
N LEU A 10 14.47 -29.81 21.16
CA LEU A 10 14.07 -28.62 20.43
C LEU A 10 14.35 -28.83 18.94
N TYR A 11 13.39 -28.49 18.10
CA TYR A 11 13.46 -28.62 16.65
C TYR A 11 13.13 -27.29 16.00
N TYR A 12 13.96 -26.81 15.08
CA TYR A 12 13.53 -25.77 14.16
C TYR A 12 12.66 -26.39 13.08
N TYR A 13 11.52 -25.79 12.78
CA TYR A 13 10.67 -26.22 11.68
C TYR A 13 10.41 -25.09 10.68
N ALA A 14 10.41 -25.46 9.40
CA ALA A 14 10.02 -24.59 8.29
C ALA A 14 8.97 -25.28 7.42
N PRO A 15 7.84 -24.61 7.12
CA PRO A 15 6.88 -25.11 6.15
C PRO A 15 7.51 -25.10 4.75
N ARG A 16 7.37 -26.20 4.02
CA ARG A 16 7.76 -26.34 2.62
C ARG A 16 6.56 -26.82 1.81
N ARG A 17 6.37 -26.24 0.62
CA ARG A 17 5.39 -26.76 -0.35
C ARG A 17 6.01 -27.91 -1.12
N GLU A 18 5.39 -29.08 -1.03
CA GLU A 18 5.76 -30.27 -1.79
C GLU A 18 4.47 -30.87 -2.38
N GLY A 19 4.41 -30.99 -3.71
CA GLY A 19 3.22 -31.54 -4.40
C GLY A 19 1.91 -30.78 -4.12
N GLY A 20 1.96 -29.45 -4.03
CA GLY A 20 0.78 -28.61 -3.80
C GLY A 20 0.28 -28.58 -2.35
N ARG A 21 0.88 -29.35 -1.43
CA ARG A 21 0.53 -29.33 0.00
C ARG A 21 1.66 -28.70 0.81
N VAL A 22 1.30 -27.95 1.84
CA VAL A 22 2.27 -27.38 2.79
C VAL A 22 2.55 -28.43 3.87
N ARG A 23 3.82 -28.81 4.01
CA ARG A 23 4.28 -29.75 5.06
C ARG A 23 5.37 -29.09 5.91
N ASN A 24 5.35 -29.35 7.20
CA ASN A 24 6.40 -28.88 8.11
C ASN A 24 7.63 -29.78 8.01
N ARG A 25 8.75 -29.21 7.55
CA ARG A 25 10.05 -29.88 7.60
C ARG A 25 10.74 -29.52 8.90
N TYR A 26 11.25 -30.54 9.60
CA TYR A 26 11.93 -30.41 10.88
C TYR A 26 13.44 -30.56 10.68
N PHE A 27 14.22 -29.61 11.19
CA PHE A 27 15.68 -29.51 11.01
C PHE A 27 16.46 -29.83 12.29
N GLY A 28 15.76 -30.17 13.38
CA GLY A 28 16.42 -30.47 14.66
C GLY A 28 17.05 -29.25 15.30
N ARG A 29 18.19 -29.47 15.96
CA ARG A 29 18.95 -28.50 16.76
C ARG A 29 20.38 -28.28 16.25
N GLY A 30 20.66 -28.74 15.02
CA GLY A 30 22.00 -28.70 14.43
C GLY A 30 22.31 -27.36 13.75
N PRO A 31 23.54 -27.21 13.22
CA PRO A 31 24.00 -25.97 12.57
C PRO A 31 23.07 -25.45 11.47
N GLU A 32 22.44 -26.37 10.72
CA GLU A 32 21.46 -26.01 9.68
C GLU A 32 20.20 -25.34 10.26
N ALA A 33 19.70 -25.84 11.40
CA ALA A 33 18.54 -25.27 12.09
C ALA A 33 18.84 -23.85 12.60
N GLU A 34 20.04 -23.63 13.13
CA GLU A 34 20.49 -22.32 13.59
C GLU A 34 20.72 -21.34 12.42
N ALA A 35 21.26 -21.80 11.29
CA ALA A 35 21.41 -20.98 10.10
C ALA A 35 20.05 -20.52 9.55
N LEU A 36 19.08 -21.43 9.47
CA LEU A 36 17.71 -21.12 9.06
C LEU A 36 17.01 -20.16 10.03
N ALA A 37 17.19 -20.36 11.34
CA ALA A 37 16.67 -19.44 12.34
C ALA A 37 17.23 -18.03 12.17
N ARG A 38 18.56 -17.90 12.01
CA ARG A 38 19.23 -16.61 11.78
C ARG A 38 18.74 -15.92 10.50
N GLN A 39 18.59 -16.66 9.41
CA GLN A 39 18.05 -16.11 8.16
C GLN A 39 16.61 -15.63 8.32
N ALA A 40 15.76 -16.41 9.01
CA ALA A 40 14.38 -16.04 9.25
C ALA A 40 14.26 -14.79 10.15
N ASP A 41 15.12 -14.66 11.15
CA ASP A 41 15.18 -13.49 12.02
C ASP A 41 15.68 -12.25 11.28
N ALA A 42 16.70 -12.37 10.44
CA ALA A 42 17.15 -11.27 9.58
C ALA A 42 16.03 -10.79 8.65
N ALA A 43 15.34 -11.72 7.99
CA ALA A 43 14.21 -11.40 7.11
C ALA A 43 13.00 -10.83 7.87
N ARG A 44 12.82 -11.16 9.15
CA ARG A 44 11.80 -10.54 10.01
C ARG A 44 12.19 -9.10 10.35
N ARG A 45 13.42 -8.88 10.81
CA ARG A 45 13.93 -7.55 11.16
C ARG A 45 13.84 -6.58 9.98
N GLU A 46 14.19 -7.04 8.78
CA GLU A 46 14.07 -6.22 7.58
C GLU A 46 12.62 -5.83 7.29
N ARG A 47 11.68 -6.78 7.38
CA ARG A 47 10.25 -6.50 7.21
C ARG A 47 9.73 -5.53 8.27
N ASP A 48 10.13 -5.71 9.52
CA ASP A 48 9.72 -4.85 10.62
C ASP A 48 10.32 -3.44 10.45
N HIS A 49 11.55 -3.33 9.96
CA HIS A 49 12.20 -2.06 9.64
C HIS A 49 11.46 -1.32 8.51
N VAL A 50 11.18 -2.00 7.39
CA VAL A 50 10.40 -1.43 6.29
C VAL A 50 8.99 -1.05 6.74
N ALA A 51 8.33 -1.87 7.57
CA ALA A 51 7.01 -1.55 8.11
C ALA A 51 7.04 -0.38 9.11
N GLY A 52 8.14 -0.22 9.85
CA GLY A 52 8.39 0.94 10.71
C GLY A 52 8.58 2.21 9.89
N LEU A 53 9.41 2.16 8.85
CA LEU A 53 9.59 3.27 7.91
C LEU A 53 8.27 3.66 7.24
N LYS A 54 7.48 2.69 6.77
CA LYS A 54 6.14 2.96 6.20
C LYS A 54 5.19 3.62 7.21
N ARG A 55 5.27 3.26 8.49
CA ARG A 55 4.46 3.92 9.54
C ARG A 55 4.92 5.34 9.83
N LEU A 56 6.23 5.58 9.84
CA LEU A 56 6.81 6.92 10.03
C LEU A 56 6.53 7.84 8.83
N LEU A 57 6.64 7.30 7.62
CA LEU A 57 6.39 8.00 6.36
C LEU A 57 4.89 8.09 6.03
N GLY A 58 4.05 7.23 6.59
CA GLY A 58 2.59 7.24 6.44
C GLY A 58 1.88 8.40 7.16
N CYS A 59 2.63 9.47 7.46
CA CYS A 59 2.06 10.75 7.85
C CYS A 59 1.25 11.34 6.68
N PRO A 60 0.25 12.17 6.99
CA PRO A 60 -1.17 11.88 6.95
C PRO A 60 -1.71 11.93 5.52
N ASP A 61 -1.76 10.80 4.82
CA ASP A 61 -2.44 10.68 3.52
C ASP A 61 -3.83 11.33 3.57
N ALA A 62 -4.54 11.20 4.71
CA ALA A 62 -5.83 11.84 4.93
C ALA A 62 -5.82 13.38 4.81
N LEU A 63 -4.80 14.08 5.32
CA LEU A 63 -4.71 15.54 5.20
C LEU A 63 -4.34 15.97 3.77
N VAL A 64 -3.50 15.19 3.09
CA VAL A 64 -3.15 15.45 1.69
C VAL A 64 -4.36 15.22 0.78
N GLU A 65 -5.11 14.14 1.00
CA GLU A 65 -6.36 13.84 0.31
C GLU A 65 -7.45 14.89 0.57
N GLU A 66 -7.56 15.36 1.82
CA GLU A 66 -8.49 16.44 2.16
C GLU A 66 -8.13 17.75 1.45
N LEU A 67 -6.85 18.13 1.45
CA LEU A 67 -6.37 19.31 0.75
C LEU A 67 -6.58 19.19 -0.77
N ALA A 68 -6.22 18.05 -1.36
CA ALA A 68 -6.38 17.79 -2.78
C ALA A 68 -7.86 17.83 -3.19
N GLY A 69 -8.73 17.17 -2.42
CA GLY A 69 -10.17 17.20 -2.65
C GLY A 69 -10.78 18.59 -2.48
N GLY A 70 -10.25 19.41 -1.58
CA GLY A 70 -10.64 20.82 -1.44
C GLY A 70 -10.24 21.67 -2.64
N ALA A 71 -8.99 21.52 -3.11
CA ALA A 71 -8.48 22.21 -4.28
C ALA A 71 -9.26 21.83 -5.56
N ASP A 72 -9.58 20.56 -5.75
CA ASP A 72 -10.35 20.07 -6.89
C ASP A 72 -11.75 20.69 -6.95
N ARG A 73 -12.44 20.83 -5.80
CA ARG A 73 -13.76 21.49 -5.74
C ARG A 73 -13.67 22.97 -6.09
N LEU A 74 -12.67 23.68 -5.57
CA LEU A 74 -12.46 25.10 -5.89
C LEU A 74 -12.18 25.31 -7.39
N LEU A 75 -11.38 24.41 -7.97
CA LEU A 75 -11.09 24.40 -9.40
C LEU A 75 -12.35 24.10 -10.23
N GLU A 76 -13.16 23.12 -9.82
CA GLU A 76 -14.44 22.79 -10.46
C GLU A 76 -15.40 23.99 -10.47
N VAL A 77 -15.57 24.66 -9.32
CA VAL A 77 -16.42 25.86 -9.23
C VAL A 77 -15.89 26.98 -10.12
N THR A 78 -14.57 27.22 -10.09
CA THR A 78 -13.94 28.28 -10.90
C THR A 78 -14.12 28.02 -12.40
N LEU A 79 -13.97 26.78 -12.84
CA LEU A 79 -14.16 26.38 -14.23
C LEU A 79 -15.63 26.48 -14.66
N LEU A 80 -16.57 26.10 -13.79
CA LEU A 80 -18.00 26.28 -14.07
C LEU A 80 -18.40 27.75 -14.19
N VAL A 81 -17.94 28.61 -13.28
CA VAL A 81 -18.22 30.06 -13.30
C VAL A 81 -17.61 30.74 -14.54
N SER A 82 -16.43 30.30 -14.96
CA SER A 82 -15.79 30.79 -16.19
C SER A 82 -16.38 30.21 -17.49
N GLY A 83 -17.49 29.47 -17.40
CA GLY A 83 -18.23 28.97 -18.55
C GLY A 83 -17.65 27.69 -19.16
N TYR A 84 -16.80 26.97 -18.44
CA TYR A 84 -16.36 25.64 -18.84
C TYR A 84 -17.35 24.58 -18.31
N HIS A 85 -17.37 23.43 -18.97
CA HIS A 85 -18.13 22.26 -18.52
C HIS A 85 -17.29 21.00 -18.68
N ARG A 86 -17.59 19.97 -17.89
CA ARG A 86 -16.90 18.70 -17.94
C ARG A 86 -17.60 17.75 -18.90
N ARG A 87 -16.89 17.27 -19.93
CA ARG A 87 -17.32 16.21 -20.85
C ARG A 87 -16.22 15.17 -20.98
N ASP A 88 -16.54 13.90 -20.79
CA ASP A 88 -15.59 12.77 -20.88
C ASP A 88 -14.31 12.97 -20.05
N ARG A 89 -14.48 13.44 -18.80
CA ARG A 89 -13.38 13.78 -17.86
C ARG A 89 -12.44 14.89 -18.34
N ARG A 90 -12.82 15.68 -19.35
CA ARG A 90 -12.07 16.84 -19.83
C ARG A 90 -12.91 18.10 -19.69
N TRP A 91 -12.26 19.21 -19.35
CA TRP A 91 -12.89 20.52 -19.33
C TRP A 91 -12.95 21.10 -20.73
N ARG A 92 -14.12 21.58 -21.13
CA ARG A 92 -14.37 22.19 -22.43
C ARG A 92 -15.04 23.55 -22.23
N PRO A 93 -14.62 24.61 -22.94
CA PRO A 93 -15.34 25.87 -22.91
C PRO A 93 -16.74 25.63 -23.48
N ARG A 94 -17.75 26.24 -22.86
CA ARG A 94 -19.10 26.26 -23.44
C ARG A 94 -19.02 27.22 -24.63
N HIS A 95 -19.33 26.74 -25.82
CA HIS A 95 -19.51 27.62 -26.97
C HIS A 95 -20.73 28.49 -26.69
N VAL A 96 -20.50 29.73 -26.26
CA VAL A 96 -21.54 30.76 -26.29
C VAL A 96 -21.83 30.98 -27.76
N ARG A 97 -22.98 30.49 -28.25
CA ARG A 97 -23.48 30.94 -29.55
C ARG A 97 -23.64 32.44 -29.40
N HIS A 98 -23.03 33.20 -30.31
CA HIS A 98 -22.97 34.66 -30.30
C HIS A 98 -24.34 35.38 -30.36
N ALA A 99 -25.45 34.65 -30.20
CA ALA A 99 -26.83 35.11 -30.35
C ALA A 99 -27.51 35.54 -29.02
N ASP A 100 -26.92 35.28 -27.85
CA ASP A 100 -27.52 35.61 -26.55
C ASP A 100 -26.68 36.63 -25.73
N VAL A 101 -26.13 37.65 -26.39
CA VAL A 101 -25.59 38.82 -25.68
C VAL A 101 -26.71 39.87 -25.59
N PRO A 102 -27.40 40.05 -24.44
CA PRO A 102 -28.21 41.24 -24.25
C PRO A 102 -27.27 42.46 -24.25
N ALA A 103 -27.59 43.44 -25.08
CA ALA A 103 -26.92 44.73 -25.08
C ALA A 103 -27.14 45.40 -23.72
N ARG A 104 -26.02 45.66 -23.04
CA ARG A 104 -25.76 46.58 -21.91
C ARG A 104 -26.91 46.86 -20.93
#